data_AF-A0A081KBT5-F1
#
_entry.id   AF-A0A081KBT5-F1
#
_cell.length_a   1.000
_cell.length_b   1.000
_cell.length_c   1.000
_cell.angle_alpha   90.00
_cell.angle_beta   90.00
_cell.angle_gamma   90.00
#
_symmetry.space_group_name_H-M   'P 1'
#
loop_
_entity.id
_entity.type
_entity.pdbx_description
1 polymer ?
#
loop_
_entity_poly.entity_id
_entity_poly.type
_entity_poly.pdbx_seq_one_letter_code
_entity_poly.pdbx_strand_id
1 'polypeptide(L)'
;MDKKNLAALFFSCLLNVQSFVANSYEQKDLNNEMIIAANWQQHSGEYAAYLYQSFNSAADQLEPILKQIPEGKKPAIITDIDDTLIPSTPYFTSMIDTNESRNIERSRFWWNHQEAKALPGSVEFLQKANNLGIEVFYISGRFKDVKTITINKLKQLGYPVNSDKHVLLQEEKNVTLSKEEKRQQIINMGYHPIMLFGDQLADLGEVDQGLYPEKKKWVIQHQDKLGSQWFILPNTVYGFWEESITRDYRLLSPEEKHNARIQAILYPGLSVTAPENYQQQIIMANLWMRRSADFMAIAQQTYNLASKTLENPENSLIKDRAIIVDIDGTLIDYPPIHLAPPLCKSFPDPEEKMRNYEKQLRASPIPGARDFLNKAAALGYEIFYLTAREHSSGRSDHKGDVEAFTLKQLTHNGFPKVSQENLLNRSKYCPGIARSCDKEHQRRAIMTGMINGKKYNVRLFVGDLLDDFDLREQGLSPFDKSSVEKTKDNYGRKYFIIPNPVNKTWMWHYYSKVAGRDICQMSENERSDIRKSLIEDWPEKDFYKAAQR
;
A
#
# COMPACT_ATOMS: atom_id res chain seq x y z
N MET A 1 -83.23 5.86 -26.80
CA MET A 1 -82.70 4.91 -25.80
C MET A 1 -81.70 4.01 -26.53
N ASP A 2 -80.45 3.86 -26.13
CA ASP A 2 -79.83 4.36 -24.91
C ASP A 2 -78.35 4.72 -25.16
N LYS A 3 -78.03 5.99 -24.89
CA LYS A 3 -76.68 6.54 -24.81
C LYS A 3 -76.17 6.34 -23.38
N LYS A 4 -76.00 5.09 -22.96
CA LYS A 4 -75.38 4.73 -21.68
C LYS A 4 -74.70 3.39 -21.86
N ASN A 5 -73.39 3.42 -22.13
CA ASN A 5 -72.40 2.34 -21.89
C ASN A 5 -71.08 2.53 -22.67
N LEU A 6 -70.80 3.72 -23.22
CA LEU A 6 -69.50 4.05 -23.81
C LEU A 6 -68.69 5.05 -22.95
N ALA A 7 -68.85 5.00 -21.62
CA ALA A 7 -68.19 5.90 -20.68
C ALA A 7 -67.58 5.16 -19.48
N ALA A 8 -67.10 3.92 -19.66
CA ALA A 8 -66.49 3.14 -18.59
C ALA A 8 -65.24 2.36 -19.03
N LEU A 9 -64.48 2.86 -20.02
CA LEU A 9 -63.24 2.23 -20.48
C LEU A 9 -62.15 3.23 -20.91
N PHE A 10 -62.16 4.44 -20.33
CA PHE A 10 -61.11 5.45 -20.54
C PHE A 10 -60.64 6.13 -19.24
N PHE A 11 -60.73 5.43 -18.10
CA PHE A 11 -60.26 5.96 -16.82
C PHE A 11 -59.70 4.87 -15.90
N SER A 12 -58.73 4.08 -16.37
CA SER A 12 -57.92 3.21 -15.47
C SER A 12 -56.56 2.83 -16.05
N CYS A 13 -55.89 3.76 -16.74
CA CYS A 13 -54.49 3.58 -17.11
C CYS A 13 -53.66 4.81 -16.71
N LEU A 14 -53.84 5.24 -15.45
CA LEU A 14 -52.78 5.90 -14.69
C LEU A 14 -52.25 4.84 -13.72
N LEU A 15 -51.69 3.77 -14.27
CA LEU A 15 -50.83 2.89 -13.50
C LEU A 15 -49.58 3.69 -13.18
N ASN A 16 -49.41 3.94 -11.88
CA ASN A 16 -48.21 4.43 -11.23
C ASN A 16 -46.94 4.04 -11.98
N VAL A 17 -46.41 4.95 -12.79
CA VAL A 17 -44.96 5.05 -12.94
C VAL A 17 -44.51 5.65 -11.61
N GLN A 18 -44.39 4.80 -10.59
CA GLN A 18 -43.42 5.07 -9.55
C GLN A 18 -42.10 5.10 -10.30
N SER A 19 -41.64 6.31 -10.61
CA SER A 19 -40.25 6.57 -10.91
C SER A 19 -39.49 5.92 -9.76
N PHE A 20 -38.91 4.74 -9.99
CA PHE A 20 -37.77 4.32 -9.20
C PHE A 20 -36.72 5.39 -9.47
N VAL A 21 -36.68 6.40 -8.62
CA VAL A 21 -35.48 7.22 -8.48
C VAL A 21 -34.46 6.21 -7.96
N ALA A 22 -33.74 5.57 -8.88
CA ALA A 22 -32.47 4.97 -8.49
C ALA A 22 -31.71 6.11 -7.83
N ASN A 23 -31.36 5.96 -6.55
CA ASN A 23 -30.49 6.94 -5.90
C ASN A 23 -29.24 7.03 -6.79
N SER A 24 -29.06 8.16 -7.47
CA SER A 24 -27.91 8.37 -8.32
C SER A 24 -26.67 8.32 -7.45
N TYR A 25 -25.64 7.57 -7.87
CA TYR A 25 -24.38 7.54 -7.16
C TYR A 25 -23.72 8.92 -7.27
N GLU A 26 -23.69 9.66 -6.17
CA GLU A 26 -23.25 11.05 -6.13
C GLU A 26 -21.74 11.17 -5.87
N GLN A 27 -21.20 12.39 -5.98
CA GLN A 27 -19.79 12.66 -5.68
C GLN A 27 -19.42 12.29 -4.23
N LYS A 28 -20.34 12.47 -3.26
CA LYS A 28 -20.14 12.05 -1.87
C LYS A 28 -19.94 10.52 -1.73
N ASP A 29 -20.68 9.75 -2.52
CA ASP A 29 -20.60 8.28 -2.49
C ASP A 29 -19.25 7.83 -3.06
N LEU A 30 -18.82 8.47 -4.15
CA LEU A 30 -17.50 8.26 -4.75
C LEU A 30 -16.35 8.65 -3.80
N ASN A 31 -16.52 9.72 -3.04
CA ASN A 31 -15.53 10.15 -2.04
C ASN A 31 -15.43 9.15 -0.89
N ASN A 32 -16.54 8.54 -0.47
CA ASN A 32 -16.56 7.55 0.60
C ASN A 32 -15.79 6.26 0.26
N GLU A 33 -15.51 5.99 -1.02
CA GLU A 33 -14.75 4.82 -1.46
C GLU A 33 -13.29 4.78 -1.01
N MET A 34 -12.75 5.93 -0.57
CA MET A 34 -11.35 6.04 -0.13
C MET A 34 -11.15 5.83 1.37
N ILE A 35 -12.21 5.70 2.18
CA ILE A 35 -12.14 5.73 3.65
C ILE A 35 -11.10 4.74 4.21
N ILE A 36 -11.11 3.47 3.78
CA ILE A 36 -10.17 2.48 4.32
C ILE A 36 -8.74 2.71 3.80
N ALA A 37 -8.59 3.14 2.55
CA ALA A 37 -7.28 3.48 1.97
C ALA A 37 -6.64 4.64 2.74
N ALA A 38 -7.42 5.71 2.97
CA ALA A 38 -7.01 6.86 3.74
C ALA A 38 -6.67 6.49 5.19
N ASN A 39 -7.50 5.69 5.87
CA ASN A 39 -7.23 5.24 7.23
C ASN A 39 -5.91 4.48 7.31
N TRP A 40 -5.62 3.60 6.35
CA TRP A 40 -4.35 2.88 6.32
C TRP A 40 -3.17 3.85 6.16
N GLN A 41 -3.25 4.78 5.21
CA GLN A 41 -2.17 5.74 4.93
C GLN A 41 -1.94 6.74 6.07
N GLN A 42 -2.99 7.24 6.72
CA GLN A 42 -2.88 8.17 7.84
C GLN A 42 -2.37 7.49 9.13
N HIS A 43 -2.87 6.29 9.40
CA HIS A 43 -2.81 5.73 10.75
C HIS A 43 -1.97 4.47 10.91
N SER A 44 -1.83 3.65 9.86
CA SER A 44 -1.16 2.36 10.00
C SER A 44 0.33 2.53 10.36
N GLY A 45 0.83 1.62 11.19
CA GLY A 45 2.27 1.53 11.43
C GLY A 45 3.00 0.97 10.21
N GLU A 46 2.31 0.14 9.42
CA GLU A 46 2.78 -0.46 8.18
C GLU A 46 3.17 0.58 7.13
N TYR A 47 2.38 1.66 6.98
CA TYR A 47 2.73 2.78 6.10
C TYR A 47 4.03 3.46 6.56
N ALA A 48 4.13 3.82 7.84
CA ALA A 48 5.34 4.43 8.39
C ALA A 48 6.58 3.52 8.27
N ALA A 49 6.41 2.21 8.51
CA ALA A 49 7.46 1.21 8.35
C ALA A 49 7.99 1.15 6.91
N TYR A 50 7.10 1.21 5.91
CA TYR A 50 7.52 1.24 4.50
C TYR A 50 8.30 2.51 4.14
N LEU A 51 7.89 3.66 4.69
CA LEU A 51 8.61 4.92 4.49
C LEU A 51 10.02 4.84 5.07
N TYR A 52 10.17 4.38 6.32
CA TYR A 52 11.49 4.15 6.91
C TYR A 52 12.32 3.16 6.10
N GLN A 53 11.73 2.05 5.64
CA GLN A 53 12.41 1.11 4.75
C GLN A 53 12.99 1.80 3.52
N SER A 54 12.19 2.61 2.83
CA SER A 54 12.61 3.25 1.58
C SER A 54 13.73 4.27 1.82
N PHE A 55 13.57 5.15 2.82
CA PHE A 55 14.55 6.20 3.12
C PHE A 55 15.83 5.66 3.77
N ASN A 56 15.74 4.66 4.66
CA ASN A 56 16.91 4.01 5.25
C ASN A 56 17.73 3.29 4.17
N SER A 57 17.07 2.49 3.34
CA SER A 57 17.75 1.77 2.27
C SER A 57 18.40 2.72 1.26
N ALA A 58 17.81 3.89 1.00
CA ALA A 58 18.45 4.92 0.19
C ALA A 58 19.66 5.56 0.91
N ALA A 59 19.52 5.89 2.19
CA ALA A 59 20.56 6.50 3.02
C ALA A 59 21.83 5.62 3.09
N ASP A 60 21.68 4.30 3.07
CA ASP A 60 22.78 3.33 3.11
C ASP A 60 23.53 3.24 1.77
N GLN A 61 22.93 3.71 0.68
CA GLN A 61 23.51 3.65 -0.66
C GLN A 61 24.28 4.91 -1.07
N LEU A 62 24.15 6.01 -0.33
CA LEU A 62 24.72 7.31 -0.70
C LEU A 62 26.24 7.27 -0.86
N GLU A 63 26.98 6.82 0.16
CA GLU A 63 28.45 6.81 0.11
C GLU A 63 29.03 5.90 -0.98
N PRO A 64 28.54 4.66 -1.19
CA PRO A 64 28.97 3.85 -2.33
C PRO A 64 28.72 4.50 -3.69
N ILE A 65 27.57 5.17 -3.87
CA ILE A 65 27.21 5.81 -5.14
C ILE A 65 28.06 7.06 -5.40
N LEU A 66 28.39 7.83 -4.36
CA LEU A 66 29.25 9.02 -4.48
C LEU A 66 30.64 8.72 -5.05
N LYS A 67 31.14 7.49 -4.88
CA LYS A 67 32.42 7.04 -5.45
C LYS A 67 32.35 6.78 -6.96
N GLN A 68 31.16 6.76 -7.54
CA GLN A 68 30.91 6.41 -8.95
C GLN A 68 30.44 7.62 -9.78
N ILE A 69 30.44 8.82 -9.21
CA ILE A 69 30.01 10.03 -9.91
C ILE A 69 30.99 10.36 -11.03
N PRO A 70 30.51 10.57 -12.28
CA PRO A 70 31.37 10.97 -13.37
C PRO A 70 32.11 12.29 -13.10
N GLU A 71 33.35 12.38 -13.57
CA GLU A 71 34.15 13.60 -13.44
C GLU A 71 33.42 14.82 -14.02
N GLY A 72 33.50 15.95 -13.31
CA GLY A 72 32.85 17.21 -13.71
C GLY A 72 31.33 17.25 -13.49
N LYS A 73 30.70 16.19 -12.96
CA LYS A 73 29.29 16.18 -12.59
C LYS A 73 29.07 16.38 -11.09
N LYS A 74 27.93 16.98 -10.74
CA LYS A 74 27.51 17.17 -9.34
C LYS A 74 26.41 16.16 -8.98
N PRO A 75 26.53 15.37 -7.89
CA PRO A 75 25.49 14.43 -7.51
C PRO A 75 24.21 15.16 -7.10
N ALA A 76 23.05 14.65 -7.51
CA ALA A 76 21.76 15.22 -7.17
C ALA A 76 20.71 14.16 -6.82
N ILE A 77 19.86 14.46 -5.83
CA ILE A 77 18.60 13.75 -5.59
C ILE A 77 17.48 14.59 -6.15
N ILE A 78 16.54 13.96 -6.86
CA ILE A 78 15.33 14.60 -7.36
C ILE A 78 14.14 13.94 -6.68
N THR A 79 13.24 14.73 -6.12
CA THR A 79 12.10 14.23 -5.35
C THR A 79 10.81 14.97 -5.70
N ASP A 80 9.69 14.26 -5.71
CA ASP A 80 8.38 14.89 -5.56
C ASP A 80 8.19 15.47 -4.13
N ILE A 81 7.12 16.23 -3.90
CA ILE A 81 6.75 16.83 -2.62
C ILE A 81 5.53 16.15 -1.99
N ASP A 82 4.42 16.01 -2.73
CA ASP A 82 3.11 15.68 -2.16
C ASP A 82 2.94 14.16 -2.05
N ASP A 83 2.67 13.65 -0.85
CA ASP A 83 2.71 12.21 -0.50
C ASP A 83 4.07 11.51 -0.75
N THR A 84 5.11 12.29 -1.06
CA THR A 84 6.52 11.87 -1.06
C THR A 84 7.32 12.44 0.12
N LEU A 85 7.10 13.71 0.45
CA LEU A 85 7.75 14.41 1.57
C LEU A 85 6.73 14.99 2.55
N ILE A 86 5.59 15.44 2.05
CA ILE A 86 4.54 16.09 2.82
C ILE A 86 3.22 15.37 2.51
N PRO A 87 2.52 14.81 3.50
CA PRO A 87 1.29 14.07 3.26
C PRO A 87 0.21 15.01 2.70
N SER A 88 -0.48 14.59 1.63
CA SER A 88 -1.66 15.28 1.12
C SER A 88 -2.96 14.52 1.40
N THR A 89 -2.90 13.38 2.10
CA THR A 89 -4.12 12.63 2.47
C THR A 89 -5.22 13.49 3.11
N PRO A 90 -4.94 14.41 4.09
CA PRO A 90 -5.98 15.27 4.67
C PRO A 90 -6.76 16.13 3.67
N TYR A 91 -6.13 16.52 2.55
CA TYR A 91 -6.82 17.24 1.48
C TYR A 91 -7.92 16.40 0.84
N PHE A 92 -7.63 15.13 0.55
CA PHE A 92 -8.59 14.24 -0.11
C PHE A 92 -9.68 13.79 0.85
N THR A 93 -9.30 13.45 2.07
CA THR A 93 -10.25 12.99 3.08
C THR A 93 -11.22 14.08 3.53
N SER A 94 -10.86 15.35 3.39
CA SER A 94 -11.78 16.48 3.63
C SER A 94 -13.03 16.50 2.74
N MET A 95 -13.03 15.73 1.64
CA MET A 95 -14.16 15.59 0.72
C MET A 95 -15.08 14.41 1.07
N ILE A 96 -14.70 13.57 2.05
CA ILE A 96 -15.53 12.47 2.55
C ILE A 96 -16.85 13.03 3.08
N ASP A 97 -17.95 12.34 2.75
CA ASP A 97 -19.32 12.77 3.04
C ASP A 97 -19.74 14.14 2.43
N THR A 98 -18.99 14.68 1.47
CA THR A 98 -19.36 15.90 0.74
C THR A 98 -19.43 15.68 -0.77
N ASN A 99 -20.19 16.52 -1.48
CA ASN A 99 -20.20 16.55 -2.95
C ASN A 99 -19.05 17.41 -3.54
N GLU A 100 -18.03 17.74 -2.74
CA GLU A 100 -16.86 18.47 -3.21
C GLU A 100 -15.97 17.54 -4.06
N SER A 101 -15.24 18.16 -5.00
CA SER A 101 -14.26 17.49 -5.84
C SER A 101 -13.00 18.34 -5.97
N ARG A 102 -11.90 17.70 -6.40
CA ARG A 102 -10.63 18.38 -6.62
C ARG A 102 -10.79 19.48 -7.66
N ASN A 103 -10.41 20.70 -7.30
CA ASN A 103 -10.32 21.83 -8.22
C ASN A 103 -9.11 22.72 -7.89
N ILE A 104 -8.77 23.61 -8.82
CA ILE A 104 -7.57 24.45 -8.78
C ILE A 104 -7.59 25.39 -7.57
N GLU A 105 -8.74 25.98 -7.25
CA GLU A 105 -8.92 26.92 -6.13
C GLU A 105 -8.74 26.23 -4.78
N ARG A 106 -9.34 25.05 -4.63
CA ARG A 106 -9.22 24.22 -3.42
C ARG A 106 -7.77 23.77 -3.20
N SER A 107 -7.11 23.28 -4.25
CA SER A 107 -5.70 22.87 -4.19
C SER A 107 -4.78 24.04 -3.86
N ARG A 108 -5.02 25.23 -4.42
CA ARG A 108 -4.28 26.43 -4.03
C ARG A 108 -4.50 26.78 -2.57
N PHE A 109 -5.75 26.78 -2.11
CA PHE A 109 -6.05 27.05 -0.71
C PHE A 109 -5.33 26.06 0.22
N TRP A 110 -5.27 24.77 -0.16
CA TRP A 110 -4.49 23.72 0.52
C TRP A 110 -3.04 24.07 0.66
N TRP A 111 -2.34 24.29 -0.45
CA TRP A 111 -0.91 24.55 -0.36
C TRP A 111 -0.58 25.82 0.43
N ASN A 112 -1.46 26.83 0.40
CA ASN A 112 -1.34 28.02 1.24
C ASN A 112 -1.45 27.70 2.74
N HIS A 113 -2.44 26.91 3.15
CA HIS A 113 -2.83 26.79 4.57
C HIS A 113 -2.45 25.47 5.25
N GLN A 114 -2.08 24.42 4.49
CA GLN A 114 -1.79 23.10 5.05
C GLN A 114 -0.76 23.16 6.17
N GLU A 115 -0.99 22.36 7.21
CA GLU A 115 -0.02 22.14 8.26
C GLU A 115 1.30 21.57 7.69
N ALA A 116 2.42 22.05 8.23
CA ALA A 116 3.73 21.54 7.88
C ALA A 116 4.00 20.24 8.65
N LYS A 117 3.75 19.09 8.02
CA LYS A 117 4.12 17.76 8.52
C LYS A 117 5.02 17.04 7.52
N ALA A 118 6.11 16.42 7.99
CA ALA A 118 6.97 15.60 7.16
C ALA A 118 6.57 14.12 7.22
N LEU A 119 6.79 13.40 6.12
CA LEU A 119 6.71 11.94 6.13
C LEU A 119 7.88 11.32 6.93
N PRO A 120 7.64 10.19 7.64
CA PRO A 120 8.69 9.50 8.40
C PRO A 120 9.98 9.22 7.60
N GLY A 121 11.13 9.57 8.19
CA GLY A 121 12.47 9.30 7.64
C GLY A 121 12.96 10.23 6.52
N SER A 122 12.08 10.98 5.87
CA SER A 122 12.43 11.80 4.70
C SER A 122 13.38 12.97 5.03
N VAL A 123 13.13 13.69 6.13
CA VAL A 123 13.97 14.84 6.56
C VAL A 123 15.37 14.37 6.91
N GLU A 124 15.48 13.33 7.74
CA GLU A 124 16.77 12.74 8.16
C GLU A 124 17.59 12.31 6.94
N PHE A 125 16.95 11.64 5.98
CA PHE A 125 17.59 11.21 4.74
C PHE A 125 18.09 12.39 3.88
N LEU A 126 17.23 13.38 3.58
CA LEU A 126 17.63 14.49 2.71
C LEU A 126 18.66 15.41 3.37
N GLN A 127 18.60 15.59 4.70
CA GLN A 127 19.66 16.29 5.44
C GLN A 127 20.98 15.53 5.36
N LYS A 128 20.98 14.20 5.56
CA LYS A 128 22.19 13.37 5.40
C LYS A 128 22.79 13.52 4.00
N ALA A 129 21.96 13.45 2.97
CA ALA A 129 22.41 13.62 1.58
C ALA A 129 23.03 15.02 1.35
N ASN A 130 22.36 16.08 1.80
CA ASN A 130 22.85 17.45 1.67
C ASN A 130 24.19 17.65 2.41
N ASN A 131 24.35 17.07 3.60
CA ASN A 131 25.61 17.12 4.35
C ASN A 131 26.77 16.39 3.66
N LEU A 132 26.47 15.42 2.79
CA LEU A 132 27.45 14.74 1.94
C LEU A 132 27.73 15.52 0.63
N GLY A 133 27.18 16.73 0.47
CA GLY A 133 27.37 17.56 -0.73
C GLY A 133 26.47 17.15 -1.90
N ILE A 134 25.42 16.37 -1.66
CA ILE A 134 24.42 16.01 -2.68
C ILE A 134 23.35 17.09 -2.74
N GLU A 135 23.12 17.63 -3.93
CA GLU A 135 22.11 18.68 -4.13
C GLU A 135 20.71 18.07 -4.23
N VAL A 136 19.73 18.69 -3.57
CA VAL A 136 18.33 18.22 -3.60
C VAL A 136 17.49 19.12 -4.49
N PHE A 137 16.79 18.52 -5.46
CA PHE A 137 15.82 19.18 -6.32
C PHE A 137 14.41 18.64 -6.06
N TYR A 138 13.45 19.56 -5.98
CA TYR A 138 12.04 19.28 -5.74
C TYR A 138 11.26 19.55 -7.02
N ILE A 139 10.60 18.54 -7.58
CA ILE A 139 9.76 18.66 -8.78
C ILE A 139 8.33 18.28 -8.42
N SER A 140 7.41 19.25 -8.47
CA SER A 140 6.03 19.03 -8.01
C SER A 140 4.99 19.66 -8.94
N GLY A 141 3.81 19.03 -9.00
CA GLY A 141 2.62 19.53 -9.69
C GLY A 141 1.95 20.73 -9.00
N ARG A 142 2.49 21.23 -7.87
CA ARG A 142 2.07 22.50 -7.28
C ARG A 142 2.24 23.64 -8.28
N PHE A 143 1.37 24.65 -8.20
CA PHE A 143 1.46 25.82 -9.09
C PHE A 143 2.56 26.79 -8.65
N LYS A 144 3.12 27.52 -9.63
CA LYS A 144 4.14 28.55 -9.39
C LYS A 144 3.72 29.64 -8.42
N ASP A 145 2.43 30.00 -8.37
CA ASP A 145 1.91 31.04 -7.48
C ASP A 145 2.04 30.68 -5.99
N VAL A 146 2.14 29.38 -5.64
CA VAL A 146 2.40 28.92 -4.26
C VAL A 146 3.87 28.57 -3.98
N LYS A 147 4.80 28.96 -4.86
CA LYS A 147 6.22 28.59 -4.75
C LYS A 147 6.87 29.07 -3.46
N THR A 148 6.72 30.34 -3.12
CA THR A 148 7.31 30.93 -1.91
C THR A 148 6.84 30.20 -0.65
N ILE A 149 5.54 29.88 -0.59
CA ILE A 149 4.95 29.16 0.55
C ILE A 149 5.46 27.73 0.61
N THR A 150 5.57 27.07 -0.55
CA THR A 150 6.14 25.71 -0.63
C THR A 150 7.59 25.68 -0.12
N ILE A 151 8.43 26.64 -0.54
CA ILE A 151 9.81 26.77 -0.05
C ILE A 151 9.84 27.00 1.47
N ASN A 152 9.00 27.89 1.99
CA ASN A 152 8.95 28.16 3.42
C ASN A 152 8.51 26.93 4.22
N LYS A 153 7.53 26.17 3.76
CA LYS A 153 7.09 24.91 4.40
C LYS A 153 8.18 23.84 4.35
N LEU A 154 8.89 23.69 3.23
CA LEU A 154 10.03 22.77 3.13
C LEU A 154 11.12 23.14 4.15
N LYS A 155 11.48 24.42 4.24
CA LYS A 155 12.48 24.92 5.22
C LYS A 155 12.01 24.76 6.66
N GLN A 156 10.73 25.05 6.95
CA GLN A 156 10.13 24.87 8.28
C GLN A 156 10.22 23.41 8.75
N LEU A 157 10.05 22.46 7.83
CA LEU A 157 10.18 21.03 8.09
C LEU A 157 11.63 20.54 8.20
N GLY A 158 12.61 21.42 7.94
CA GLY A 158 14.03 21.08 8.00
C GLY A 158 14.59 20.47 6.71
N TYR A 159 13.85 20.48 5.60
CA TYR A 159 14.38 20.02 4.32
C TYR A 159 15.42 21.01 3.75
N PRO A 160 16.50 20.51 3.13
CA PRO A 160 17.53 21.36 2.53
C PRO A 160 16.99 22.04 1.26
N VAL A 161 16.88 23.37 1.28
CA VAL A 161 16.50 24.17 0.11
C VAL A 161 17.62 25.18 -0.18
N ASN A 162 18.58 24.75 -0.99
CA ASN A 162 19.81 25.51 -1.26
C ASN A 162 19.56 26.77 -2.11
N SER A 163 18.54 26.76 -2.98
CA SER A 163 18.04 27.96 -3.64
C SER A 163 16.64 27.76 -4.23
N ASP A 164 15.96 28.85 -4.59
CA ASP A 164 14.66 28.80 -5.28
C ASP A 164 14.72 28.07 -6.62
N LYS A 165 15.90 27.95 -7.24
CA LYS A 165 16.09 27.19 -8.49
C LYS A 165 15.96 25.68 -8.28
N HIS A 166 16.04 25.21 -7.03
CA HIS A 166 15.92 23.80 -6.69
C HIS A 166 14.45 23.37 -6.53
N VAL A 167 13.51 24.31 -6.55
CA VAL A 167 12.07 24.03 -6.46
C VAL A 167 11.43 24.33 -7.81
N LEU A 168 11.12 23.28 -8.56
CA LEU A 168 10.58 23.32 -9.91
C LEU A 168 9.09 22.95 -9.85
N LEU A 169 8.24 23.95 -10.05
CA LEU A 169 6.78 23.85 -9.94
C LEU A 169 6.12 24.01 -11.32
N GLN A 170 4.83 23.69 -11.39
CA GLN A 170 4.02 23.88 -12.59
C GLN A 170 3.85 25.37 -12.91
N GLU A 171 4.30 25.78 -14.10
CA GLU A 171 4.30 27.19 -14.54
C GLU A 171 2.89 27.69 -14.87
N GLU A 172 2.11 26.90 -15.60
CA GLU A 172 0.79 27.28 -16.11
C GLU A 172 -0.30 26.36 -15.56
N LYS A 173 -1.47 26.92 -15.25
CA LYS A 173 -2.59 26.17 -14.64
C LYS A 173 -3.17 25.09 -15.55
N ASN A 174 -3.12 25.30 -16.86
CA ASN A 174 -3.75 24.43 -17.86
C ASN A 174 -2.76 23.48 -18.56
N VAL A 175 -1.49 23.51 -18.18
CA VAL A 175 -0.44 22.65 -18.76
C VAL A 175 0.10 21.74 -17.66
N THR A 176 -0.01 20.43 -17.87
CA THR A 176 0.57 19.46 -16.93
C THR A 176 2.09 19.54 -17.02
N LEU A 177 2.76 19.73 -15.87
CA LEU A 177 4.21 19.71 -15.79
C LEU A 177 4.77 18.36 -16.28
N SER A 178 5.66 18.38 -17.27
CA SER A 178 6.49 17.22 -17.59
C SER A 178 7.64 17.12 -16.58
N LYS A 179 7.59 16.12 -15.70
CA LYS A 179 8.69 15.87 -14.75
C LYS A 179 9.97 15.45 -15.46
N GLU A 180 9.87 14.77 -16.61
CA GLU A 180 11.05 14.40 -17.40
C GLU A 180 11.76 15.62 -17.97
N GLU A 181 11.04 16.58 -18.53
CA GLU A 181 11.66 17.82 -19.03
C GLU A 181 12.40 18.57 -17.92
N LYS A 182 11.85 18.59 -16.69
CA LYS A 182 12.51 19.19 -15.53
C LYS A 182 13.74 18.40 -15.08
N ARG A 183 13.73 17.06 -15.15
CA ARG A 183 14.92 16.22 -14.90
C ARG A 183 16.01 16.51 -15.94
N GLN A 184 15.66 16.64 -17.22
CA GLN A 184 16.61 17.00 -18.28
C GLN A 184 17.21 18.40 -18.08
N GLN A 185 16.42 19.38 -17.61
CA GLN A 185 16.93 20.70 -17.23
C GLN A 185 18.01 20.61 -16.14
N ILE A 186 17.79 19.79 -15.11
CA ILE A 186 18.77 19.56 -14.03
C ILE A 186 20.05 18.90 -14.59
N ILE A 187 19.92 17.89 -15.45
CA ILE A 187 21.07 17.23 -16.11
C ILE A 187 21.88 18.23 -16.96
N ASN A 188 21.20 19.08 -17.72
CA ASN A 188 21.82 20.10 -18.56
C ASN A 188 22.55 21.19 -17.75
N MET A 189 22.18 21.39 -16.49
CA MET A 189 22.90 22.26 -15.54
C MET A 189 24.19 21.61 -14.98
N GLY A 190 24.53 20.40 -15.39
CA GLY A 190 25.75 19.68 -14.97
C GLY A 190 25.55 18.73 -13.79
N TYR A 191 24.31 18.50 -13.36
CA TYR A 191 24.01 17.52 -12.31
C TYR A 191 23.93 16.10 -12.83
N HIS A 192 24.21 15.14 -11.96
CA HIS A 192 24.05 13.71 -12.17
C HIS A 192 23.03 13.20 -11.15
N PRO A 193 21.76 13.00 -11.55
CA PRO A 193 20.74 12.44 -10.68
C PRO A 193 21.13 11.03 -10.25
N ILE A 194 21.30 10.84 -8.94
CA ILE A 194 21.66 9.55 -8.35
C ILE A 194 20.45 8.78 -7.83
N MET A 195 19.42 9.51 -7.39
CA MET A 195 18.16 8.93 -6.91
C MET A 195 16.97 9.80 -7.27
N LEU A 196 15.86 9.15 -7.63
CA LEU A 196 14.56 9.75 -7.89
C LEU A 196 13.55 9.22 -6.86
N PHE A 197 12.80 10.12 -6.24
CA PHE A 197 11.76 9.79 -5.25
C PHE A 197 10.39 10.29 -5.69
N GLY A 198 9.37 9.47 -5.46
CA GLY A 198 7.98 9.85 -5.76
C GLY A 198 6.96 8.83 -5.28
N ASP A 199 5.69 9.18 -5.32
CA ASP A 199 4.56 8.29 -5.08
C ASP A 199 3.90 7.82 -6.38
N GLN A 200 4.32 8.37 -7.53
CA GLN A 200 3.80 8.03 -8.85
C GLN A 200 4.92 7.60 -9.82
N LEU A 201 4.64 6.69 -10.77
CA LEU A 201 5.65 6.27 -11.76
C LEU A 201 6.28 7.43 -12.56
N ALA A 202 5.50 8.49 -12.85
CA ALA A 202 5.97 9.66 -13.59
C ALA A 202 7.06 10.46 -12.87
N ASP A 203 7.21 10.25 -11.56
CA ASP A 203 8.25 10.87 -10.74
C ASP A 203 9.61 10.22 -10.99
N LEU A 204 9.59 8.94 -11.39
CA LEU A 204 10.76 8.10 -11.59
C LEU A 204 11.26 8.12 -13.04
N GLY A 205 10.38 8.35 -14.01
CA GLY A 205 10.77 8.36 -15.41
C GLY A 205 9.66 8.81 -16.34
N GLU A 206 9.95 8.79 -17.64
CA GLU A 206 8.95 9.00 -18.68
C GLU A 206 8.12 7.72 -18.84
N VAL A 207 6.83 7.81 -18.53
CA VAL A 207 5.88 6.69 -18.56
C VAL A 207 4.94 6.87 -19.74
N ASP A 208 4.74 5.80 -20.51
CA ASP A 208 3.81 5.81 -21.63
C ASP A 208 2.39 6.23 -21.19
N GLN A 209 1.73 7.00 -22.05
CA GLN A 209 0.31 7.32 -21.91
C GLN A 209 -0.50 6.06 -22.24
N GLY A 210 -0.79 5.25 -21.22
CA GLY A 210 -1.45 3.96 -21.37
C GLY A 210 -2.32 3.58 -20.16
N LEU A 211 -3.08 2.50 -20.33
CA LEU A 211 -3.87 1.91 -19.27
C LEU A 211 -2.96 1.05 -18.38
N TYR A 212 -3.56 0.41 -17.38
CA TYR A 212 -2.84 -0.44 -16.43
C TYR A 212 -1.90 -1.48 -17.09
N PRO A 213 -2.27 -2.22 -18.16
CA PRO A 213 -1.36 -3.19 -18.79
C PRO A 213 -0.06 -2.58 -19.34
N GLU A 214 -0.14 -1.40 -19.96
CA GLU A 214 1.02 -0.70 -20.49
C GLU A 214 1.91 -0.19 -19.35
N LYS A 215 1.32 0.40 -18.31
CA LYS A 215 2.06 0.84 -17.11
C LYS A 215 2.75 -0.32 -16.40
N LYS A 216 2.07 -1.47 -16.31
CA LYS A 216 2.64 -2.72 -15.79
C LYS A 216 3.88 -3.14 -16.59
N LYS A 217 3.79 -3.11 -17.93
CA LYS A 217 4.91 -3.43 -18.82
C LYS A 217 6.09 -2.48 -18.61
N TRP A 218 5.81 -1.18 -18.46
CA TRP A 218 6.82 -0.18 -18.17
C TRP A 218 7.57 -0.48 -16.86
N VAL A 219 6.85 -0.87 -15.80
CA VAL A 219 7.49 -1.28 -14.53
C VAL A 219 8.40 -2.49 -14.71
N ILE A 220 7.96 -3.51 -15.45
CA ILE A 220 8.78 -4.70 -15.74
C ILE A 220 10.09 -4.32 -16.47
N GLN A 221 10.01 -3.39 -17.42
CA GLN A 221 11.16 -2.97 -18.22
C GLN A 221 12.21 -2.19 -17.41
N HIS A 222 11.82 -1.60 -16.28
CA HIS A 222 12.69 -0.76 -15.44
C HIS A 222 12.86 -1.29 -14.02
N GLN A 223 12.46 -2.53 -13.78
CA GLN A 223 12.42 -3.12 -12.44
C GLN A 223 13.78 -3.15 -11.75
N ASP A 224 14.88 -3.12 -12.49
CA ASP A 224 16.26 -3.10 -12.00
C ASP A 224 16.65 -1.77 -11.31
N LYS A 225 15.94 -0.68 -11.63
CA LYS A 225 16.17 0.64 -11.04
C LYS A 225 15.48 0.81 -9.68
N LEU A 226 14.43 0.02 -9.41
CA LEU A 226 13.62 0.13 -8.19
C LEU A 226 14.41 -0.32 -6.95
N GLY A 227 14.47 0.54 -5.94
CA GLY A 227 15.28 0.35 -4.73
C GLY A 227 16.77 0.68 -4.87
N SER A 228 17.20 1.20 -6.03
CA SER A 228 18.59 1.61 -6.28
C SER A 228 18.70 3.05 -6.76
N GLN A 229 18.16 3.33 -7.94
CA GLN A 229 18.08 4.67 -8.52
C GLN A 229 16.70 5.28 -8.31
N TRP A 230 15.66 4.45 -8.19
CA TRP A 230 14.27 4.88 -8.09
C TRP A 230 13.68 4.39 -6.77
N PHE A 231 13.03 5.29 -6.05
CA PHE A 231 12.38 5.01 -4.78
C PHE A 231 10.92 5.46 -4.84
N ILE A 232 10.02 4.48 -4.94
CA ILE A 232 8.58 4.71 -4.97
C ILE A 232 7.95 4.52 -3.58
N LEU A 233 7.04 5.42 -3.23
CA LEU A 233 6.30 5.44 -1.97
C LEU A 233 4.81 5.16 -2.19
N PRO A 234 4.11 4.53 -1.22
CA PRO A 234 2.71 4.18 -1.38
C PRO A 234 1.81 5.41 -1.29
N ASN A 235 0.95 5.57 -2.30
CA ASN A 235 -0.21 6.46 -2.25
C ASN A 235 -1.46 5.69 -2.67
N THR A 236 -2.29 5.39 -1.68
CA THR A 236 -3.49 4.55 -1.82
C THR A 236 -4.76 5.37 -2.09
N VAL A 237 -4.67 6.70 -2.00
CA VAL A 237 -5.82 7.61 -1.95
C VAL A 237 -6.10 8.24 -3.31
N TYR A 238 -5.07 8.53 -4.09
CA TYR A 238 -5.20 9.06 -5.45
C TYR A 238 -3.99 8.69 -6.31
N GLY A 239 -4.10 8.91 -7.61
CA GLY A 239 -2.95 8.88 -8.52
C GLY A 239 -3.32 8.51 -9.95
N PHE A 240 -2.34 8.59 -10.85
CA PHE A 240 -2.51 8.17 -12.25
C PHE A 240 -2.80 6.68 -12.41
N TRP A 241 -2.60 5.87 -11.37
CA TRP A 241 -2.99 4.47 -11.34
C TRP A 241 -4.51 4.31 -11.42
N GLU A 242 -5.26 5.15 -10.71
CA GLU A 242 -6.73 5.16 -10.73
C GLU A 242 -7.25 5.52 -12.12
N GLU A 243 -6.64 6.52 -12.75
CA GLU A 243 -7.00 6.97 -14.09
C GLU A 243 -6.67 5.95 -15.19
N SER A 244 -5.78 4.99 -14.90
CA SER A 244 -5.32 3.99 -15.86
C SER A 244 -6.24 2.78 -15.99
N ILE A 245 -7.35 2.74 -15.25
CA ILE A 245 -8.27 1.59 -15.26
C ILE A 245 -9.20 1.62 -16.48
N THR A 246 -9.46 2.80 -17.05
CA THR A 246 -10.27 2.99 -18.26
C THR A 246 -9.92 4.31 -18.96
N ARG A 247 -10.26 4.42 -20.24
CA ARG A 247 -10.04 5.66 -21.02
C ARG A 247 -10.91 6.79 -20.50
N ASP A 248 -10.41 8.01 -20.62
CA ASP A 248 -11.13 9.25 -20.29
C ASP A 248 -11.69 9.29 -18.86
N TYR A 249 -11.06 8.55 -17.94
CA TYR A 249 -11.54 8.37 -16.56
C TYR A 249 -11.90 9.69 -15.86
N ARG A 250 -11.13 10.76 -16.10
CA ARG A 250 -11.39 12.09 -15.51
C ARG A 250 -12.71 12.71 -15.95
N LEU A 251 -13.18 12.39 -17.16
CA LEU A 251 -14.41 12.93 -17.76
C LEU A 251 -15.67 12.17 -17.31
N LEU A 252 -15.51 11.00 -16.70
CA LEU A 252 -16.62 10.19 -16.20
C LEU A 252 -17.34 10.86 -15.04
N SER A 253 -18.67 10.69 -15.02
CA SER A 253 -19.53 11.01 -13.88
C SER A 253 -19.18 10.15 -12.64
N PRO A 254 -19.63 10.52 -11.43
CA PRO A 254 -19.37 9.71 -10.24
C PRO A 254 -19.83 8.25 -10.36
N GLU A 255 -21.01 8.03 -10.92
CA GLU A 255 -21.54 6.67 -11.17
C GLU A 255 -20.70 5.88 -12.17
N GLU A 256 -20.28 6.51 -13.27
CA GLU A 256 -19.40 5.86 -14.25
C GLU A 256 -18.02 5.52 -13.67
N LYS A 257 -17.46 6.40 -12.81
CA LYS A 257 -16.21 6.12 -12.08
C LYS A 257 -16.38 4.93 -11.14
N HIS A 258 -17.44 4.93 -10.33
CA HIS A 258 -17.77 3.81 -9.45
C HIS A 258 -17.82 2.49 -10.23
N ASN A 259 -18.59 2.47 -11.32
CA ASN A 259 -18.72 1.30 -12.18
C ASN A 259 -17.37 0.84 -12.75
N ALA A 260 -16.54 1.77 -13.23
CA ALA A 260 -15.20 1.45 -13.72
C ALA A 260 -14.30 0.85 -12.63
N ARG A 261 -14.33 1.41 -11.40
CA ARG A 261 -13.58 0.89 -10.25
C ARG A 261 -14.03 -0.52 -9.88
N ILE A 262 -15.34 -0.78 -9.82
CA ILE A 262 -15.89 -2.11 -9.57
C ILE A 262 -15.44 -3.10 -10.65
N GLN A 263 -15.64 -2.78 -11.93
CA GLN A 263 -15.24 -3.65 -13.04
C GLN A 263 -13.74 -3.99 -13.00
N ALA A 264 -12.90 -3.03 -12.61
CA ALA A 264 -11.46 -3.23 -12.52
C ALA A 264 -11.06 -4.22 -11.40
N ILE A 265 -11.81 -4.30 -10.30
CA ILE A 265 -11.51 -5.19 -9.16
C ILE A 265 -12.27 -6.53 -9.16
N LEU A 266 -13.25 -6.72 -10.06
CA LEU A 266 -14.01 -7.96 -10.16
C LEU A 266 -13.14 -9.17 -10.55
N TYR A 267 -13.43 -10.32 -9.93
CA TYR A 267 -12.80 -11.61 -10.27
C TYR A 267 -13.86 -12.53 -10.87
N PRO A 268 -13.72 -12.93 -12.14
CA PRO A 268 -14.66 -13.84 -12.78
C PRO A 268 -14.83 -15.14 -11.96
N GLY A 269 -16.08 -15.51 -11.67
CA GLY A 269 -16.41 -16.74 -10.94
C GLY A 269 -16.31 -16.64 -9.41
N LEU A 270 -16.02 -15.47 -8.85
CA LEU A 270 -15.97 -15.23 -7.40
C LEU A 270 -16.89 -14.07 -7.03
N SER A 271 -18.01 -14.38 -6.36
CA SER A 271 -18.85 -13.38 -5.70
C SER A 271 -18.55 -13.40 -4.21
N VAL A 272 -18.40 -12.22 -3.61
CA VAL A 272 -18.27 -12.12 -2.17
C VAL A 272 -19.28 -11.15 -1.59
N THR A 273 -20.10 -11.68 -0.69
CA THR A 273 -21.07 -10.90 0.07
C THR A 273 -20.35 -10.18 1.21
N ALA A 274 -20.37 -8.86 1.19
CA ALA A 274 -19.93 -8.04 2.28
C ALA A 274 -20.97 -6.93 2.53
N PRO A 275 -21.01 -6.35 3.75
CA PRO A 275 -21.95 -5.27 4.03
C PRO A 275 -21.70 -4.06 3.11
N GLU A 276 -22.76 -3.38 2.69
CA GLU A 276 -22.73 -2.28 1.71
C GLU A 276 -21.72 -1.17 2.07
N ASN A 277 -21.76 -0.67 3.31
CA ASN A 277 -20.83 0.35 3.78
C ASN A 277 -19.36 -0.09 3.67
N TYR A 278 -19.06 -1.35 4.02
CA TYR A 278 -17.69 -1.88 3.88
C TYR A 278 -17.30 -2.06 2.42
N GLN A 279 -18.22 -2.54 1.59
CA GLN A 279 -17.99 -2.69 0.15
C GLN A 279 -17.63 -1.36 -0.50
N GLN A 280 -18.37 -0.29 -0.20
CA GLN A 280 -18.05 1.05 -0.69
C GLN A 280 -16.66 1.49 -0.18
N GLN A 281 -16.46 1.47 1.14
CA GLN A 281 -15.32 2.13 1.79
C GLN A 281 -13.95 1.48 1.52
N ILE A 282 -13.91 0.28 0.94
CA ILE A 282 -12.68 -0.47 0.63
C ILE A 282 -12.30 -0.45 -0.85
N ILE A 283 -13.09 0.18 -1.73
CA ILE A 283 -12.87 0.10 -3.18
C ILE A 283 -11.49 0.61 -3.57
N MET A 284 -11.08 1.80 -3.08
CA MET A 284 -9.79 2.39 -3.46
C MET A 284 -8.61 1.55 -2.98
N ALA A 285 -8.67 0.98 -1.78
CA ALA A 285 -7.61 0.12 -1.25
C ALA A 285 -7.45 -1.15 -2.11
N ASN A 286 -8.56 -1.78 -2.52
CA ASN A 286 -8.52 -2.94 -3.42
C ASN A 286 -8.03 -2.57 -4.82
N LEU A 287 -8.50 -1.44 -5.35
CA LEU A 287 -8.13 -0.97 -6.67
C LEU A 287 -6.63 -0.70 -6.73
N TRP A 288 -6.08 -0.02 -5.72
CA TRP A 288 -4.66 0.25 -5.62
C TRP A 288 -3.84 -1.04 -5.62
N MET A 289 -4.15 -2.00 -4.76
CA MET A 289 -3.39 -3.26 -4.69
C MET A 289 -3.42 -4.08 -5.99
N ARG A 290 -4.47 -3.96 -6.82
CA ARG A 290 -4.70 -4.89 -7.95
C ARG A 290 -4.54 -4.29 -9.34
N ARG A 291 -4.73 -2.99 -9.42
CA ARG A 291 -4.79 -2.23 -10.67
C ARG A 291 -3.91 -0.98 -10.60
N SER A 292 -3.03 -0.90 -9.60
CA SER A 292 -1.93 0.06 -9.61
C SER A 292 -0.63 -0.59 -10.06
N ALA A 293 -0.02 0.01 -11.09
CA ALA A 293 1.37 -0.28 -11.44
C ALA A 293 2.33 0.28 -10.37
N ASP A 294 1.90 1.27 -9.57
CA ASP A 294 2.67 1.81 -8.44
C ASP A 294 2.83 0.74 -7.36
N PHE A 295 1.76 0.01 -7.00
CA PHE A 295 1.85 -1.13 -6.08
C PHE A 295 2.82 -2.20 -6.60
N MET A 296 2.76 -2.52 -7.88
CA MET A 296 3.70 -3.47 -8.48
C MET A 296 5.16 -2.99 -8.37
N ALA A 297 5.44 -1.71 -8.61
CA ALA A 297 6.77 -1.14 -8.45
C ALA A 297 7.22 -1.15 -6.98
N ILE A 298 6.33 -0.86 -6.04
CA ILE A 298 6.55 -0.91 -4.59
C ILE A 298 6.92 -2.33 -4.11
N ALA A 299 6.17 -3.33 -4.56
CA ALA A 299 6.47 -4.73 -4.25
C ALA A 299 7.83 -5.14 -4.80
N GLN A 300 8.08 -4.85 -6.09
CA GLN A 300 9.36 -5.13 -6.73
C GLN A 300 10.53 -4.42 -6.04
N GLN A 301 10.38 -3.15 -5.67
CA GLN A 301 11.35 -2.38 -4.90
C GLN A 301 11.68 -3.08 -3.58
N THR A 302 10.67 -3.51 -2.82
CA THR A 302 10.88 -4.19 -1.53
C THR A 302 11.72 -5.45 -1.69
N TYR A 303 11.42 -6.26 -2.70
CA TYR A 303 12.16 -7.49 -2.97
C TYR A 303 13.56 -7.26 -3.55
N ASN A 304 13.77 -6.20 -4.33
CA ASN A 304 15.10 -5.79 -4.78
C ASN A 304 15.96 -5.36 -3.58
N LEU A 305 15.41 -4.56 -2.67
CA LEU A 305 16.08 -4.13 -1.45
C LEU A 305 16.42 -5.32 -0.55
N ALA A 306 15.47 -6.23 -0.33
CA ALA A 306 15.71 -7.45 0.43
C ALA A 306 16.80 -8.33 -0.21
N SER A 307 16.78 -8.48 -1.54
CA SER A 307 17.82 -9.22 -2.29
C SER A 307 19.20 -8.61 -2.07
N LYS A 308 19.32 -7.29 -2.20
CA LYS A 308 20.57 -6.55 -1.99
C LYS A 308 21.12 -6.74 -0.57
N THR A 309 20.26 -6.78 0.43
CA THR A 309 20.66 -7.08 1.81
C THR A 309 21.23 -8.50 1.94
N LEU A 310 20.64 -9.50 1.28
CA LEU A 310 21.15 -10.88 1.32
C LEU A 310 22.52 -11.04 0.65
N GLU A 311 22.82 -10.21 -0.34
CA GLU A 311 24.08 -10.19 -1.08
C GLU A 311 25.23 -9.55 -0.32
N ASN A 312 24.97 -8.86 0.80
CA ASN A 312 26.05 -8.27 1.61
C ASN A 312 27.10 -9.34 1.95
N PRO A 313 28.38 -9.15 1.57
CA PRO A 313 29.45 -10.12 1.79
C PRO A 313 29.59 -10.58 3.24
N GLU A 314 29.27 -9.73 4.22
CA GLU A 314 29.30 -10.07 5.64
C GLU A 314 28.40 -11.27 5.97
N ASN A 315 27.28 -11.43 5.25
CA ASN A 315 26.38 -12.56 5.46
C ASN A 315 26.96 -13.90 4.99
N SER A 316 28.02 -13.91 4.16
CA SER A 316 28.66 -15.16 3.69
C SER A 316 29.45 -15.86 4.80
N LEU A 317 29.86 -15.11 5.84
CA LEU A 317 30.61 -15.62 6.98
C LEU A 317 29.71 -16.25 8.06
N ILE A 318 28.39 -16.03 7.96
CA ILE A 318 27.42 -16.47 8.96
C ILE A 318 26.93 -17.88 8.61
N LYS A 319 27.16 -18.83 9.50
CA LYS A 319 26.63 -20.20 9.38
C LYS A 319 25.12 -20.23 9.66
N ASP A 320 24.45 -21.21 9.06
CA ASP A 320 23.06 -21.54 9.35
C ASP A 320 22.10 -20.36 9.17
N ARG A 321 22.38 -19.55 8.15
CA ARG A 321 21.63 -18.35 7.81
C ARG A 321 20.25 -18.71 7.25
N ALA A 322 19.23 -17.98 7.72
CA ALA A 322 17.86 -18.15 7.26
C ALA A 322 17.19 -16.81 6.97
N ILE A 323 16.13 -16.87 6.18
CA ILE A 323 15.13 -15.81 6.06
C ILE A 323 13.77 -16.33 6.51
N ILE A 324 12.95 -15.41 7.01
CA ILE A 324 11.57 -15.69 7.41
C ILE A 324 10.66 -14.83 6.54
N VAL A 325 9.72 -15.47 5.87
CA VAL A 325 8.79 -14.82 4.94
C VAL A 325 7.37 -15.21 5.30
N ASP A 326 6.50 -14.21 5.47
CA ASP A 326 5.06 -14.44 5.47
C ASP A 326 4.58 -14.90 4.08
N ILE A 327 3.42 -15.54 4.00
CA ILE A 327 2.86 -16.03 2.74
C ILE A 327 1.81 -15.08 2.17
N ASP A 328 0.76 -14.80 2.95
CA ASP A 328 -0.50 -14.28 2.44
C ASP A 328 -0.44 -12.75 2.35
N GLY A 329 -0.34 -12.19 1.13
CA GLY A 329 -0.18 -10.74 0.92
C GLY A 329 1.28 -10.32 0.82
N THR A 330 2.18 -11.21 1.24
CA THR A 330 3.63 -11.07 1.11
C THR A 330 4.15 -11.77 -0.14
N LEU A 331 3.98 -13.09 -0.26
CA LEU A 331 4.46 -13.89 -1.40
C LEU A 331 3.38 -14.14 -2.44
N ILE A 332 2.16 -14.37 -1.98
CA ILE A 332 1.01 -14.71 -2.82
C ILE A 332 0.00 -13.57 -2.71
N ASP A 333 -0.46 -13.09 -3.86
CA ASP A 333 -1.51 -12.08 -3.93
C ASP A 333 -2.75 -12.54 -3.15
N TYR A 334 -3.42 -11.59 -2.52
CA TYR A 334 -4.59 -11.77 -1.69
C TYR A 334 -5.85 -11.53 -2.56
N PRO A 335 -6.40 -12.55 -3.26
CA PRO A 335 -7.58 -12.36 -4.10
C PRO A 335 -8.78 -11.89 -3.25
N PRO A 336 -9.79 -11.23 -3.86
CA PRO A 336 -10.94 -10.66 -3.14
C PRO A 336 -11.82 -11.72 -2.52
N ILE A 337 -11.54 -12.99 -2.79
CA ILE A 337 -12.10 -14.11 -2.05
C ILE A 337 -11.95 -13.94 -0.53
N HIS A 338 -10.99 -13.13 -0.07
CA HIS A 338 -10.85 -12.76 1.32
C HIS A 338 -11.78 -11.63 1.77
N LEU A 339 -12.68 -11.12 0.95
CA LEU A 339 -13.93 -10.57 1.49
C LEU A 339 -14.75 -11.69 2.17
N ALA A 340 -14.37 -12.97 2.05
CA ALA A 340 -15.00 -14.13 2.69
C ALA A 340 -14.07 -14.84 3.68
N PRO A 341 -14.56 -15.17 4.89
CA PRO A 341 -15.70 -14.50 5.50
C PRO A 341 -15.34 -13.01 5.67
N PRO A 342 -16.28 -12.05 5.59
CA PRO A 342 -15.99 -10.63 5.78
C PRO A 342 -15.26 -10.35 7.11
N LEU A 343 -14.70 -9.14 7.27
CA LEU A 343 -14.18 -8.72 8.56
C LEU A 343 -15.21 -9.01 9.66
N CYS A 344 -14.78 -9.68 10.75
CA CYS A 344 -15.61 -10.15 11.86
C CYS A 344 -16.61 -11.27 11.56
N LYS A 345 -16.38 -12.04 10.49
CA LYS A 345 -17.12 -13.26 10.21
C LYS A 345 -16.15 -14.45 10.21
N SER A 346 -16.67 -15.62 10.55
CA SER A 346 -15.98 -16.90 10.37
C SER A 346 -16.67 -17.68 9.27
N PHE A 347 -15.98 -18.65 8.67
CA PHE A 347 -16.64 -19.60 7.77
C PHE A 347 -17.73 -20.36 8.54
N PRO A 348 -18.89 -20.62 7.92
CA PRO A 348 -19.99 -21.31 8.59
C PRO A 348 -19.66 -22.75 8.92
N ASP A 349 -18.83 -23.39 8.09
CA ASP A 349 -18.36 -24.76 8.32
C ASP A 349 -16.92 -24.98 7.77
N PRO A 350 -16.23 -26.05 8.21
CA PRO A 350 -14.89 -26.38 7.74
C PRO A 350 -14.78 -26.70 6.23
N GLU A 351 -15.85 -27.17 5.59
CA GLU A 351 -15.85 -27.46 4.15
C GLU A 351 -15.84 -26.18 3.31
N GLU A 352 -16.62 -25.17 3.70
CA GLU A 352 -16.60 -23.87 3.05
C GLU A 352 -15.25 -23.18 3.20
N LYS A 353 -14.66 -23.26 4.40
CA LYS A 353 -13.28 -22.79 4.64
C LYS A 353 -12.31 -23.45 3.67
N MET A 354 -12.40 -24.77 3.47
CA MET A 354 -11.49 -25.46 2.58
C MET A 354 -11.74 -25.15 1.10
N ARG A 355 -13.00 -25.13 0.64
CA ARG A 355 -13.36 -24.69 -0.72
C ARG A 355 -12.84 -23.29 -1.02
N ASN A 356 -12.82 -22.41 -0.02
CA ASN A 356 -12.26 -21.07 -0.15
C ASN A 356 -10.75 -21.10 -0.40
N TYR A 357 -9.99 -21.92 0.32
CA TYR A 357 -8.57 -22.13 0.04
C TYR A 357 -8.35 -22.70 -1.36
N GLU A 358 -9.10 -23.73 -1.76
CA GLU A 358 -8.92 -24.38 -3.06
C GLU A 358 -9.10 -23.43 -4.26
N LYS A 359 -10.03 -22.47 -4.15
CA LYS A 359 -10.21 -21.40 -5.14
C LYS A 359 -8.99 -20.49 -5.29
N GLN A 360 -8.11 -20.44 -4.29
CA GLN A 360 -6.89 -19.63 -4.26
C GLN A 360 -5.67 -20.37 -4.77
N LEU A 361 -5.77 -21.65 -5.16
CA LEU A 361 -4.61 -22.44 -5.58
C LEU A 361 -3.78 -21.76 -6.68
N ARG A 362 -4.44 -21.00 -7.55
CA ARG A 362 -3.84 -20.25 -8.67
C ARG A 362 -3.65 -18.75 -8.39
N ALA A 363 -3.71 -18.34 -7.13
CA ALA A 363 -3.36 -16.96 -6.77
C ALA A 363 -1.93 -16.68 -7.21
N SER A 364 -1.76 -15.54 -7.91
CA SER A 364 -0.49 -15.13 -8.50
C SER A 364 0.54 -14.76 -7.42
N PRO A 365 1.84 -14.89 -7.70
CA PRO A 365 2.85 -14.37 -6.81
C PRO A 365 2.84 -12.84 -6.82
N ILE A 366 3.17 -12.23 -5.68
CA ILE A 366 3.46 -10.80 -5.58
C ILE A 366 4.69 -10.49 -6.46
N PRO A 367 4.70 -9.38 -7.23
CA PRO A 367 5.84 -9.00 -8.07
C PRO A 367 7.17 -8.99 -7.30
N GLY A 368 8.21 -9.61 -7.86
CA GLY A 368 9.54 -9.73 -7.25
C GLY A 368 9.72 -10.88 -6.25
N ALA A 369 8.64 -11.42 -5.66
CA ALA A 369 8.72 -12.41 -4.59
C ALA A 369 9.48 -13.69 -4.99
N ARG A 370 9.14 -14.24 -6.17
CA ARG A 370 9.75 -15.47 -6.68
C ARG A 370 11.25 -15.29 -6.94
N ASP A 371 11.63 -14.17 -7.55
CA ASP A 371 13.03 -13.90 -7.91
C ASP A 371 13.87 -13.68 -6.65
N PHE A 372 13.34 -12.97 -5.66
CA PHE A 372 13.95 -12.82 -4.34
C PHE A 372 14.18 -14.17 -3.64
N LEU A 373 13.17 -15.04 -3.57
CA LEU A 373 13.33 -16.34 -2.90
C LEU A 373 14.30 -17.25 -3.65
N ASN A 374 14.28 -17.26 -4.98
CA ASN A 374 15.25 -18.00 -5.78
C ASN A 374 16.67 -17.48 -5.56
N LYS A 375 16.85 -16.16 -5.45
CA LYS A 375 18.11 -15.53 -5.08
C LYS A 375 18.58 -15.97 -3.69
N ALA A 376 17.70 -15.94 -2.70
CA ALA A 376 18.00 -16.38 -1.34
C ALA A 376 18.44 -17.85 -1.30
N ALA A 377 17.73 -18.72 -2.03
CA ALA A 377 18.06 -20.13 -2.15
C ALA A 377 19.41 -20.35 -2.87
N ALA A 378 19.68 -19.63 -3.96
CA ALA A 378 20.94 -19.70 -4.71
C ALA A 378 22.14 -19.22 -3.88
N LEU A 379 21.93 -18.23 -3.01
CA LEU A 379 22.92 -17.81 -2.03
C LEU A 379 23.09 -18.88 -0.93
N GLY A 380 22.13 -19.78 -0.71
CA GLY A 380 22.23 -20.84 0.30
C GLY A 380 21.61 -20.48 1.64
N TYR A 381 20.69 -19.51 1.67
CA TYR A 381 19.85 -19.27 2.84
C TYR A 381 18.82 -20.39 3.02
N GLU A 382 18.54 -20.76 4.27
CA GLU A 382 17.31 -21.48 4.58
C GLU A 382 16.10 -20.54 4.48
N ILE A 383 14.96 -21.07 4.04
CA ILE A 383 13.76 -20.25 3.81
C ILE A 383 12.63 -20.83 4.64
N PHE A 384 12.13 -20.06 5.60
CA PHE A 384 10.96 -20.45 6.39
C PHE A 384 9.74 -19.64 5.96
N TYR A 385 8.69 -20.37 5.59
CA TYR A 385 7.39 -19.83 5.21
C TYR A 385 6.49 -19.83 6.44
N LEU A 386 6.14 -18.65 6.94
CA LEU A 386 5.24 -18.49 8.07
C LEU A 386 3.86 -18.08 7.57
N THR A 387 2.82 -18.63 8.18
CA THR A 387 1.45 -18.25 7.85
C THR A 387 0.54 -18.28 9.06
N ALA A 388 -0.42 -17.37 9.06
CA ALA A 388 -1.53 -17.35 10.01
C ALA A 388 -2.57 -18.45 9.71
N ARG A 389 -2.44 -19.19 8.61
CA ARG A 389 -3.27 -20.36 8.30
C ARG A 389 -3.06 -21.45 9.36
N GLU A 390 -4.16 -21.97 9.89
CA GLU A 390 -4.18 -23.14 10.76
C GLU A 390 -3.63 -24.38 10.04
N HIS A 391 -3.11 -25.37 10.77
CA HIS A 391 -2.61 -26.62 10.15
C HIS A 391 -3.72 -27.45 9.50
N SER A 392 -4.93 -27.40 10.07
CA SER A 392 -6.11 -28.12 9.57
C SER A 392 -7.30 -27.19 9.40
N SER A 393 -8.18 -27.53 8.46
CA SER A 393 -9.44 -26.83 8.20
C SER A 393 -10.44 -27.00 9.34
N GLY A 394 -10.40 -28.15 10.02
CA GLY A 394 -11.38 -28.60 11.00
C GLY A 394 -12.34 -29.67 10.46
N ARG A 395 -12.22 -30.08 9.20
CA ARG A 395 -12.98 -31.20 8.63
C ARG A 395 -12.65 -32.51 9.35
N SER A 396 -13.67 -33.34 9.58
CA SER A 396 -13.49 -34.68 10.17
C SER A 396 -12.52 -35.49 9.32
N ASP A 397 -11.56 -36.16 9.95
CA ASP A 397 -10.60 -37.07 9.28
C ASP A 397 -9.65 -36.42 8.24
N HIS A 398 -9.56 -35.09 8.20
CA HIS A 398 -8.69 -34.34 7.27
C HIS A 398 -7.61 -33.53 8.02
N LYS A 399 -6.85 -34.17 8.90
CA LYS A 399 -5.75 -33.50 9.63
C LYS A 399 -4.64 -33.08 8.66
N GLY A 400 -4.20 -31.83 8.74
CA GLY A 400 -3.11 -31.30 7.91
C GLY A 400 -3.51 -30.88 6.49
N ASP A 401 -4.80 -30.83 6.18
CA ASP A 401 -5.28 -30.50 4.83
C ASP A 401 -4.96 -29.06 4.39
N VAL A 402 -4.96 -28.09 5.31
CA VAL A 402 -4.55 -26.71 5.03
C VAL A 402 -3.04 -26.59 4.83
N GLU A 403 -2.24 -27.35 5.59
CA GLU A 403 -0.80 -27.46 5.35
C GLU A 403 -0.52 -28.05 3.96
N ALA A 404 -1.15 -29.19 3.63
CA ALA A 404 -0.98 -29.85 2.34
C ALA A 404 -1.38 -28.94 1.17
N PHE A 405 -2.49 -28.21 1.31
CA PHE A 405 -2.89 -27.18 0.36
C PHE A 405 -1.84 -26.07 0.22
N THR A 406 -1.33 -25.55 1.34
CA THR A 406 -0.37 -24.44 1.34
C THR A 406 0.94 -24.86 0.68
N LEU A 407 1.45 -26.06 0.97
CA LEU A 407 2.61 -26.64 0.27
C LEU A 407 2.35 -26.75 -1.23
N LYS A 408 1.17 -27.26 -1.63
CA LYS A 408 0.79 -27.36 -3.04
C LYS A 408 0.76 -25.99 -3.72
N GLN A 409 0.23 -24.98 -3.05
CA GLN A 409 0.13 -23.60 -3.57
C GLN A 409 1.51 -22.96 -3.72
N LEU A 410 2.40 -23.11 -2.74
CA LEU A 410 3.77 -22.60 -2.80
C LEU A 410 4.56 -23.27 -3.92
N THR A 411 4.47 -24.60 -4.04
CA THR A 411 5.10 -25.36 -5.13
C THR A 411 4.54 -24.98 -6.49
N HIS A 412 3.22 -24.79 -6.61
CA HIS A 412 2.57 -24.36 -7.85
C HIS A 412 3.10 -23.01 -8.35
N ASN A 413 3.39 -22.09 -7.43
CA ASN A 413 3.98 -20.77 -7.73
C ASN A 413 5.49 -20.82 -8.00
N GLY A 414 6.12 -22.00 -7.89
CA GLY A 414 7.54 -22.18 -8.17
C GLY A 414 8.46 -21.59 -7.11
N PHE A 415 8.01 -21.51 -5.85
CA PHE A 415 8.88 -21.08 -4.75
C PHE A 415 9.85 -22.19 -4.34
N PRO A 416 11.11 -21.86 -3.99
CA PRO A 416 12.14 -22.85 -3.67
C PRO A 416 12.00 -23.37 -2.24
N LYS A 417 12.64 -24.52 -1.93
CA LYS A 417 12.73 -25.07 -0.57
C LYS A 417 11.38 -25.27 0.14
N VAL A 418 10.31 -25.56 -0.62
CA VAL A 418 8.98 -25.81 -0.06
C VAL A 418 8.94 -27.22 0.52
N SER A 419 8.77 -27.33 1.85
CA SER A 419 8.70 -28.59 2.57
C SER A 419 7.85 -28.45 3.85
N GLN A 420 7.44 -29.56 4.46
CA GLN A 420 6.76 -29.56 5.77
C GLN A 420 7.61 -28.99 6.91
N GLU A 421 8.93 -29.07 6.78
CA GLU A 421 9.90 -28.54 7.73
C GLU A 421 10.03 -27.02 7.62
N ASN A 422 9.98 -26.50 6.39
CA ASN A 422 10.10 -25.09 6.08
C ASN A 422 8.76 -24.33 6.21
N LEU A 423 7.61 -25.01 6.22
CA LEU A 423 6.30 -24.39 6.38
C LEU A 423 5.80 -24.46 7.83
N LEU A 424 5.60 -23.29 8.43
CA LEU A 424 5.08 -23.12 9.77
C LEU A 424 3.67 -22.50 9.72
N ASN A 425 2.66 -23.34 9.95
CA ASN A 425 1.28 -22.94 10.18
C ASN A 425 1.07 -22.42 11.61
N ARG A 426 0.05 -21.56 11.81
CA ARG A 426 -0.20 -20.86 13.08
C ARG A 426 -0.34 -21.77 14.31
N SER A 427 -0.88 -22.97 14.10
CA SER A 427 -1.08 -23.95 15.16
C SER A 427 0.17 -24.78 15.51
N LYS A 428 1.26 -24.66 14.75
CA LYS A 428 2.51 -25.40 15.04
C LYS A 428 3.32 -24.66 16.11
N TYR A 429 3.93 -25.43 17.01
CA TYR A 429 4.82 -24.93 18.07
C TYR A 429 4.16 -24.01 19.12
N CYS A 430 2.83 -24.04 19.21
CA CYS A 430 2.11 -23.35 20.27
C CYS A 430 2.38 -24.01 21.64
N PRO A 431 2.37 -23.23 22.73
CA PRO A 431 2.62 -23.76 24.06
C PRO A 431 1.45 -24.62 24.55
N GLY A 432 1.77 -25.78 25.14
CA GLY A 432 0.78 -26.68 25.73
C GLY A 432 -0.20 -27.27 24.71
N ILE A 433 -1.50 -27.19 25.01
CA ILE A 433 -2.58 -27.70 24.15
C ILE A 433 -3.24 -26.60 23.29
N ALA A 434 -2.63 -25.41 23.23
CA ALA A 434 -3.17 -24.29 22.47
C ALA A 434 -3.26 -24.65 20.98
N ARG A 435 -4.45 -24.47 20.41
CA ARG A 435 -4.72 -24.79 19.00
C ARG A 435 -4.30 -23.69 18.03
N SER A 436 -3.94 -22.51 18.53
CA SER A 436 -3.49 -21.35 17.77
C SER A 436 -2.66 -20.44 18.67
N CYS A 437 -1.63 -19.79 18.12
CA CYS A 437 -0.76 -18.86 18.83
C CYS A 437 -0.21 -17.81 17.85
N ASP A 438 0.52 -16.82 18.36
CA ASP A 438 1.10 -15.75 17.54
C ASP A 438 2.38 -16.22 16.83
N LYS A 439 2.76 -15.53 15.75
CA LYS A 439 3.91 -15.89 14.90
C LYS A 439 5.25 -15.94 15.64
N GLU A 440 5.35 -15.26 16.79
CA GLU A 440 6.52 -15.32 17.67
C GLU A 440 6.90 -16.77 18.03
N HIS A 441 5.93 -17.65 18.27
CA HIS A 441 6.23 -19.04 18.61
C HIS A 441 6.88 -19.81 17.47
N GLN A 442 6.44 -19.53 16.23
CA GLN A 442 7.02 -20.11 15.02
C GLN A 442 8.46 -19.60 14.81
N ARG A 443 8.67 -18.29 14.95
CA ARG A 443 10.01 -17.68 14.88
C ARG A 443 10.94 -18.22 15.96
N ARG A 444 10.45 -18.34 17.20
CA ARG A 444 11.20 -18.94 18.31
C ARG A 444 11.59 -20.38 18.02
N ALA A 445 10.69 -21.19 17.43
CA ALA A 445 11.00 -22.56 17.05
C ALA A 445 12.16 -22.65 16.05
N ILE A 446 12.20 -21.73 15.07
CA ILE A 446 13.30 -21.60 14.10
C ILE A 446 14.62 -21.23 14.80
N MET A 447 14.60 -20.18 15.62
CA MET A 447 15.82 -19.64 16.22
C MET A 447 16.42 -20.55 17.31
N THR A 448 15.58 -21.34 17.99
CA THR A 448 16.01 -22.22 19.08
C THR A 448 16.30 -23.65 18.64
N GLY A 449 16.00 -24.00 17.38
CA GLY A 449 16.22 -25.32 16.81
C GLY A 449 15.17 -26.37 17.19
N MET A 450 13.97 -25.95 17.57
CA MET A 450 12.86 -26.86 17.88
C MET A 450 12.33 -27.63 16.66
N ILE A 451 12.61 -27.14 15.45
CA ILE A 451 12.13 -27.75 14.20
C ILE A 451 12.86 -29.05 13.90
N ASN A 452 14.20 -28.99 13.89
CA ASN A 452 15.07 -30.05 13.38
C ASN A 452 16.39 -30.18 14.16
N GLY A 453 16.49 -29.58 15.33
CA GLY A 453 17.71 -29.53 16.15
C GLY A 453 18.74 -28.48 15.70
N LYS A 454 18.53 -27.80 14.57
CA LYS A 454 19.42 -26.77 14.03
C LYS A 454 18.92 -25.37 14.37
N LYS A 455 19.79 -24.56 14.97
CA LYS A 455 19.52 -23.14 15.24
C LYS A 455 19.84 -22.31 14.01
N TYR A 456 18.94 -21.42 13.64
CA TYR A 456 19.12 -20.58 12.46
C TYR A 456 19.37 -19.11 12.82
N ASN A 457 20.34 -18.52 12.14
CA ASN A 457 20.62 -17.09 12.19
C ASN A 457 19.72 -16.36 11.19
N VAL A 458 18.57 -15.87 11.64
CA VAL A 458 17.63 -15.14 10.78
C VAL A 458 18.22 -13.79 10.40
N ARG A 459 18.42 -13.56 9.09
CA ARG A 459 19.06 -12.34 8.59
C ARG A 459 18.07 -11.24 8.25
N LEU A 460 16.90 -11.62 7.74
CA LEU A 460 15.81 -10.68 7.50
C LEU A 460 14.45 -11.37 7.58
N PHE A 461 13.44 -10.52 7.69
CA PHE A 461 12.03 -10.85 7.69
C PHE A 461 11.35 -10.12 6.54
N VAL A 462 10.44 -10.80 5.83
CA VAL A 462 9.56 -10.17 4.84
C VAL A 462 8.11 -10.44 5.21
N GLY A 463 7.29 -9.39 5.24
CA GLY A 463 5.90 -9.48 5.66
C GLY A 463 5.03 -8.36 5.12
N ASP A 464 3.74 -8.40 5.39
CA ASP A 464 2.76 -7.38 5.05
C ASP A 464 2.12 -6.73 6.29
N LEU A 465 2.42 -7.27 7.48
CA LEU A 465 2.02 -6.79 8.78
C LEU A 465 3.23 -6.62 9.71
N LEU A 466 3.09 -5.71 10.68
CA LEU A 466 4.11 -5.57 11.73
C LEU A 466 4.28 -6.85 12.59
N ASP A 467 3.25 -7.70 12.70
CA ASP A 467 3.31 -8.97 13.45
C ASP A 467 4.20 -10.02 12.78
N ASP A 468 4.62 -9.81 11.53
CA ASP A 468 5.54 -10.69 10.80
C ASP A 468 6.99 -10.55 11.28
N PHE A 469 7.31 -9.41 11.90
CA PHE A 469 8.63 -9.10 12.43
C PHE A 469 8.77 -9.55 13.89
N ASP A 470 10.01 -9.61 14.38
CA ASP A 470 10.35 -10.04 15.74
C ASP A 470 10.12 -8.95 16.80
N LEU A 471 9.03 -8.18 16.68
CA LEU A 471 8.68 -7.08 17.60
C LEU A 471 8.32 -7.60 18.99
N ARG A 472 7.51 -8.67 19.07
CA ARG A 472 7.08 -9.24 20.35
C ARG A 472 8.23 -9.83 21.14
N GLU A 473 9.18 -10.44 20.44
CA GLU A 473 10.45 -10.94 20.97
C GLU A 473 11.29 -9.82 21.60
N GLN A 474 11.08 -8.57 21.19
CA GLN A 474 11.70 -7.36 21.75
C GLN A 474 10.83 -6.67 22.82
N GLY A 475 9.71 -7.27 23.22
CA GLY A 475 8.76 -6.67 24.17
C GLY A 475 7.94 -5.51 23.57
N LEU A 476 7.82 -5.45 22.24
CA LEU A 476 7.07 -4.43 21.52
C LEU A 476 5.75 -4.97 20.98
N SER A 477 4.74 -4.12 20.96
CA SER A 477 3.43 -4.42 20.40
C SER A 477 3.45 -4.24 18.87
N PRO A 478 3.10 -5.25 18.07
CA PRO A 478 3.03 -5.10 16.61
C PRO A 478 1.82 -4.27 16.15
N PHE A 479 0.98 -3.77 17.08
CA PHE A 479 -0.21 -2.99 16.75
C PHE A 479 -0.07 -1.51 17.11
N ASP A 480 1.09 -1.11 17.64
CA ASP A 480 1.36 0.26 18.05
C ASP A 480 2.38 0.91 17.13
N LYS A 481 2.01 2.06 16.54
CA LYS A 481 2.91 2.88 15.71
C LYS A 481 4.20 3.26 16.43
N SER A 482 4.17 3.40 17.76
CA SER A 482 5.37 3.65 18.56
C SER A 482 6.42 2.53 18.49
N SER A 483 6.01 1.29 18.18
CA SER A 483 6.94 0.19 17.97
C SER A 483 7.76 0.38 16.69
N VAL A 484 7.12 0.92 15.64
CA VAL A 484 7.79 1.29 14.39
C VAL A 484 8.88 2.32 14.65
N GLU A 485 8.58 3.36 15.43
CA GLU A 485 9.55 4.39 15.81
C GLU A 485 10.74 3.81 16.58
N LYS A 486 10.47 2.93 17.56
CA LYS A 486 11.52 2.27 18.36
C LYS A 486 12.41 1.33 17.55
N THR A 487 11.90 0.79 16.45
CA THR A 487 12.65 -0.11 15.55
C THR A 487 12.89 0.51 14.18
N LYS A 488 12.85 1.84 14.06
CA LYS A 488 12.89 2.53 12.76
C LYS A 488 14.12 2.15 11.94
N ASP A 489 15.25 1.91 12.61
CA ASP A 489 16.52 1.55 11.97
C ASP A 489 16.54 0.15 11.36
N ASN A 490 15.61 -0.73 11.75
CA ASN A 490 15.54 -2.10 11.21
C ASN A 490 14.83 -2.17 9.85
N TYR A 491 13.96 -1.21 9.52
CA TYR A 491 13.23 -1.22 8.26
C TYR A 491 14.18 -0.91 7.10
N GLY A 492 14.14 -1.74 6.05
CA GLY A 492 15.05 -1.70 4.90
C GLY A 492 16.42 -2.35 5.15
N ARG A 493 16.65 -2.92 6.34
CA ARG A 493 17.91 -3.59 6.72
C ARG A 493 17.69 -5.01 7.25
N LYS A 494 16.66 -5.20 8.08
CA LYS A 494 16.24 -6.48 8.66
C LYS A 494 14.76 -6.75 8.43
N TYR A 495 13.92 -5.71 8.40
CA TYR A 495 12.48 -5.81 8.15
C TYR A 495 12.16 -5.26 6.76
N PHE A 496 11.47 -6.08 5.97
CA PHE A 496 10.99 -5.71 4.65
C PHE A 496 9.48 -5.86 4.61
N ILE A 497 8.76 -4.75 4.48
CA ILE A 497 7.30 -4.71 4.51
C ILE A 497 6.73 -4.47 3.11
N ILE A 498 5.73 -5.25 2.75
CA ILE A 498 4.87 -5.06 1.58
C ILE A 498 3.61 -4.32 2.03
N PRO A 499 3.31 -3.12 1.52
CA PRO A 499 2.08 -2.41 1.85
C PRO A 499 0.81 -3.22 1.57
N ASN A 500 -0.05 -3.41 2.58
CA ASN A 500 -1.32 -4.12 2.42
C ASN A 500 -2.48 -3.41 3.13
N PRO A 501 -3.09 -2.38 2.51
CA PRO A 501 -4.24 -1.69 3.08
C PRO A 501 -5.50 -2.54 3.21
N VAL A 502 -5.59 -3.71 2.58
CA VAL A 502 -6.80 -4.58 2.68
C VAL A 502 -6.65 -5.71 3.70
N ASN A 503 -5.52 -5.79 4.40
CA ASN A 503 -5.33 -6.80 5.44
C ASN A 503 -6.26 -6.55 6.63
N LYS A 504 -7.04 -7.57 7.00
CA LYS A 504 -8.06 -7.44 8.04
C LYS A 504 -7.49 -7.32 9.45
N THR A 505 -6.28 -7.81 9.68
CA THR A 505 -5.67 -7.85 11.02
C THR A 505 -5.39 -6.44 11.51
N TRP A 506 -4.77 -5.58 10.68
CA TRP A 506 -4.55 -4.17 11.06
C TRP A 506 -5.89 -3.46 11.28
N MET A 507 -6.89 -3.68 10.41
CA MET A 507 -8.22 -3.07 10.56
C MET A 507 -8.87 -3.47 11.89
N TRP A 508 -8.88 -4.77 12.20
CA TRP A 508 -9.46 -5.29 13.41
C TRP A 508 -8.79 -4.69 14.66
N HIS A 509 -7.46 -4.72 14.74
CA HIS A 509 -6.73 -4.19 15.88
C HIS A 509 -6.88 -2.68 16.02
N TYR A 510 -6.68 -1.93 14.93
CA TYR A 510 -6.71 -0.48 14.97
C TYR A 510 -8.10 0.04 15.31
N TYR A 511 -9.14 -0.42 14.62
CA TYR A 511 -10.50 0.05 14.87
C TYR A 511 -11.03 -0.43 16.24
N SER A 512 -10.61 -1.60 16.73
CA SER A 512 -11.00 -2.04 18.10
C SER A 512 -10.35 -1.19 19.18
N LYS A 513 -9.09 -0.78 18.97
CA LYS A 513 -8.39 0.14 19.88
C LYS A 513 -9.13 1.48 19.95
N VAL A 514 -9.54 2.01 18.80
CA VAL A 514 -10.28 3.27 18.70
C VAL A 514 -11.67 3.16 19.33
N ALA A 515 -12.38 2.07 19.07
CA ALA A 515 -13.72 1.82 19.64
C ALA A 515 -13.70 1.52 21.15
N GLY A 516 -12.53 1.20 21.73
CA GLY A 516 -12.41 0.76 23.12
C GLY A 516 -13.02 -0.63 23.40
N ARG A 517 -13.40 -1.36 22.34
CA ARG A 517 -13.98 -2.70 22.39
C ARG A 517 -13.75 -3.42 21.06
N ASP A 518 -13.92 -4.73 21.05
CA ASP A 518 -13.83 -5.53 19.82
C ASP A 518 -14.90 -5.08 18.80
N ILE A 519 -14.46 -4.58 17.64
CA ILE A 519 -15.36 -4.15 16.56
C ILE A 519 -16.22 -5.30 16.03
N CYS A 520 -15.82 -6.55 16.26
CA CYS A 520 -16.59 -7.71 15.83
C CYS A 520 -17.87 -7.94 16.65
N GLN A 521 -18.05 -7.15 17.72
CA GLN A 521 -19.27 -7.07 18.50
C GLN A 521 -20.15 -5.86 18.13
N MET A 522 -19.74 -5.06 17.15
CA MET A 522 -20.43 -3.86 16.69
C MET A 522 -21.21 -4.16 15.41
N SER A 523 -22.31 -3.44 15.19
CA SER A 523 -23.05 -3.45 13.93
C SER A 523 -22.19 -2.90 12.78
N GLU A 524 -22.59 -3.16 11.52
CA GLU A 524 -21.87 -2.56 10.39
C GLU A 524 -21.93 -1.03 10.41
N ASN A 525 -23.05 -0.45 10.83
CA ASN A 525 -23.19 1.02 10.89
C ASN A 525 -22.21 1.60 11.91
N GLU A 526 -22.13 1.04 13.12
CA GLU A 526 -21.14 1.47 14.11
C GLU A 526 -19.70 1.29 13.60
N ARG A 527 -19.40 0.21 12.88
CA ARG A 527 -18.06 0.01 12.27
C ARG A 527 -17.77 1.05 11.19
N SER A 528 -18.76 1.38 10.36
CA SER A 528 -18.68 2.45 9.36
C SER A 528 -18.42 3.81 10.02
N ASP A 529 -19.16 4.11 11.10
CA ASP A 529 -19.01 5.35 11.86
C ASP A 529 -17.61 5.48 12.47
N ILE A 530 -17.07 4.39 13.03
CA ILE A 530 -15.67 4.37 13.51
C ILE A 530 -14.70 4.67 12.37
N ARG A 531 -14.84 4.01 11.21
CA ARG A 531 -13.95 4.23 10.06
C ARG A 531 -13.99 5.69 9.59
N LYS A 532 -15.17 6.33 9.61
CA LYS A 532 -15.35 7.74 9.25
C LYS A 532 -14.81 8.69 10.32
N SER A 533 -14.99 8.38 11.60
CA SER A 533 -14.55 9.22 12.72
C SER A 533 -13.02 9.37 12.80
N LEU A 534 -12.29 8.47 12.16
CA LEU A 534 -10.82 8.43 12.15
C LEU A 534 -10.19 9.31 11.08
N ILE A 535 -10.99 9.80 10.15
CA ILE A 535 -10.47 10.61 9.06
C ILE A 535 -9.81 11.86 9.64
N GLU A 536 -8.49 11.98 9.47
CA GLU A 536 -7.81 13.24 9.74
C GLU A 536 -8.17 14.18 8.59
N ASP A 537 -8.72 15.33 8.96
CA ASP A 537 -9.10 16.40 8.07
C ASP A 537 -8.09 17.55 8.17
N TRP A 538 -8.14 18.50 7.25
CA TRP A 538 -7.39 19.74 7.36
C TRP A 538 -8.23 20.82 8.04
N PRO A 539 -7.82 21.33 9.22
CA PRO A 539 -8.62 22.25 10.03
C PRO A 539 -9.09 23.51 9.30
N GLU A 540 -8.31 23.98 8.31
CA GLU A 540 -8.58 25.23 7.61
C GLU A 540 -9.67 25.13 6.53
N LYS A 541 -10.26 23.95 6.29
CA LYS A 541 -11.29 23.78 5.24
C LYS A 541 -12.52 24.67 5.43
N ASP A 542 -12.87 24.99 6.67
CA ASP A 542 -14.05 25.82 6.94
C ASP A 542 -13.81 27.28 6.54
N PHE A 543 -12.55 27.74 6.58
CA PHE A 543 -12.16 29.03 6.01
C PHE A 543 -12.27 29.03 4.49
N TYR A 544 -11.94 27.92 3.81
CA TYR A 544 -12.17 27.79 2.37
C TYR A 544 -13.66 27.91 2.04
N LYS A 545 -14.53 27.20 2.77
CA LYS A 545 -15.98 27.27 2.57
C LYS A 545 -16.54 28.67 2.85
N ALA A 546 -16.01 29.36 3.87
CA ALA A 546 -16.38 30.74 4.15
C ALA A 546 -15.93 31.69 3.03
N ALA A 547 -14.73 31.49 2.47
CA ALA A 547 -14.21 32.30 1.36
C ALA A 547 -14.96 32.11 0.02
N GLN A 548 -15.77 31.05 -0.10
CA GLN A 548 -16.64 30.82 -1.27
C GLN A 548 -18.03 31.46 -1.16
N ARG A 549 -18.45 31.86 0.04
CA ARG A 549 -19.73 32.53 0.31
C ARG A 549 -19.56 34.04 0.24
#